data_AF-A0A316RVX2-F1
#
_entry.id   AF-A0A316RVX2-F1
#
_cell.length_a   1.000
_cell.length_b   1.000
_cell.length_c   1.000
_cell.angle_alpha   90.00
_cell.angle_beta   90.00
_cell.angle_gamma   90.00
#
_symmetry.space_group_name_H-M   'P 1'
#
loop_
_entity.id
_entity.type
_entity.pdbx_description
1 polymer ?
#
loop_
_entity_poly.entity_id
_entity_poly.type
_entity_poly.pdbx_seq_one_letter_code
_entity_poly.pdbx_strand_id
1 'polypeptide(L)'
;MPTVSARRRGCGKRRSRPQKILPGVHKPASRLIDSTSPQQKREDTGMFIYSLKASTIRFFGIVCVALAALIALVAFVPTYVSGNGNADAPAAHLPEETSAPGGQTPNGAESVTYRYDKVRSADDAAAFLGQFGWVVDAGSAETAQVTIPAEFDKVFAGYNELQKQQGLDLSKYRNRSVTRYTFAVTNYDGWQGSVYANVLVYRNRVIGGDICSADVSGFIHGFEMPAQGE
;
A
#
# COMPACT_ATOMS: atom_id res chain seq x y z
N MET A 1 22.23 26.03 73.82
CA MET A 1 22.72 25.22 74.95
C MET A 1 21.94 23.91 74.96
N PRO A 2 22.53 22.75 75.30
CA PRO A 2 23.64 21.96 74.70
C PRO A 2 23.06 20.66 74.04
N THR A 3 23.73 19.66 73.43
CA THR A 3 24.88 18.86 73.91
C THR A 3 25.48 17.99 72.77
N VAL A 4 26.80 18.13 72.62
CA VAL A 4 27.88 17.18 72.26
C VAL A 4 27.55 15.68 72.09
N SER A 5 28.06 15.02 71.02
CA SER A 5 29.04 13.92 71.14
C SER A 5 29.68 13.50 69.81
N ALA A 6 30.97 13.19 69.90
CA ALA A 6 31.92 12.94 68.83
C ALA A 6 32.15 11.44 68.58
N ARG A 7 32.57 11.06 67.35
CA ARG A 7 33.70 10.13 67.19
C ARG A 7 34.32 10.15 65.79
N ARG A 8 35.64 10.31 65.81
CA ARG A 8 36.60 10.17 64.70
C ARG A 8 36.61 8.75 64.13
N ARG A 9 36.93 8.61 62.85
CA ARG A 9 37.98 7.69 62.34
C ARG A 9 38.32 8.10 60.90
N GLY A 10 39.59 8.46 60.69
CA GLY A 10 40.12 8.79 59.38
C GLY A 10 40.48 7.55 58.56
N CYS A 11 40.56 7.72 57.25
CA CYS A 11 41.51 6.99 56.42
C CYS A 11 41.84 7.88 55.22
N GLY A 12 43.13 8.18 55.07
CA GLY A 12 43.65 9.13 54.09
C GLY A 12 43.83 8.53 52.70
N LYS A 13 43.75 9.43 51.72
CA LYS A 13 44.55 9.53 50.48
C LYS A 13 45.03 8.21 49.85
N ARG A 14 44.72 8.04 48.55
CA ARG A 14 45.70 8.25 47.47
C ARG A 14 45.02 8.25 46.09
N ARG A 15 45.39 9.25 45.30
CA ARG A 15 45.08 9.41 43.87
C ARG A 15 46.04 8.55 43.03
N SER A 16 45.63 8.33 41.77
CA SER A 16 46.46 8.26 40.54
C SER A 16 46.49 6.89 39.81
N ARG A 17 45.95 6.91 38.58
CA ARG A 17 46.27 6.02 37.41
C ARG A 17 47.79 6.14 37.06
N PRO A 18 48.42 5.38 36.10
CA PRO A 18 47.91 4.55 34.99
C PRO A 18 48.70 3.23 34.70
N GLN A 19 48.35 2.60 33.55
CA GLN A 19 48.91 1.44 32.81
C GLN A 19 50.35 0.98 33.10
N LYS A 20 50.54 -0.36 33.09
CA LYS A 20 51.79 -0.99 32.64
C LYS A 20 51.55 -2.27 31.83
N ILE A 21 52.16 -2.27 30.66
CA ILE A 21 52.31 -3.33 29.64
C ILE A 21 53.39 -4.32 30.10
N LEU A 22 53.29 -5.61 29.72
CA LEU A 22 54.44 -6.44 29.30
C LEU A 22 53.98 -7.68 28.49
N PRO A 23 54.86 -8.26 27.65
CA PRO A 23 54.54 -8.90 26.37
C PRO A 23 54.75 -10.42 26.35
N GLY A 24 54.15 -11.10 25.37
CA GLY A 24 54.38 -12.51 25.07
C GLY A 24 54.33 -12.75 23.56
N VAL A 25 55.51 -12.82 22.98
CA VAL A 25 55.82 -13.09 21.56
C VAL A 25 55.67 -14.58 21.30
N HIS A 26 54.99 -14.97 20.20
CA HIS A 26 55.52 -16.01 19.30
C HIS A 26 54.97 -15.80 17.88
N LYS A 27 55.91 -15.79 16.93
CA LYS A 27 55.78 -15.46 15.51
C LYS A 27 55.10 -16.56 14.68
N PRO A 28 54.63 -16.20 13.46
CA PRO A 28 53.87 -17.06 12.55
C PRO A 28 54.76 -17.78 11.51
N ALA A 29 54.24 -18.85 10.92
CA ALA A 29 54.78 -19.44 9.68
C ALA A 29 53.65 -20.02 8.81
N SER A 30 53.42 -19.33 7.69
CA SER A 30 53.17 -19.84 6.34
C SER A 30 52.04 -20.85 6.09
N ARG A 31 50.99 -20.38 5.41
CA ARG A 31 50.57 -21.00 4.14
C ARG A 31 50.05 -19.95 3.16
N LEU A 32 50.81 -19.82 2.07
CA LEU A 32 50.42 -19.30 0.77
C LEU A 32 49.03 -19.84 0.38
N ILE A 33 48.12 -18.94 0.02
CA ILE A 33 47.38 -19.04 -1.23
C ILE A 33 47.34 -17.65 -1.85
N ASP A 34 47.86 -17.60 -3.06
CA ASP A 34 47.96 -16.48 -3.97
C ASP A 34 46.63 -16.30 -4.73
N SER A 35 46.57 -15.18 -5.45
CA SER A 35 45.72 -14.90 -6.61
C SER A 35 44.49 -14.00 -6.40
N THR A 36 44.79 -12.71 -6.61
CA THR A 36 44.15 -11.84 -7.62
C THR A 36 42.67 -11.51 -7.47
N SER A 37 42.40 -10.26 -7.06
CA SER A 37 41.24 -9.49 -7.54
C SER A 37 41.25 -9.40 -9.06
N PRO A 38 40.07 -9.28 -9.70
CA PRO A 38 39.70 -7.94 -10.14
C PRO A 38 38.21 -7.61 -9.96
N GLN A 39 37.99 -6.32 -9.77
CA GLN A 39 36.74 -5.58 -9.93
C GLN A 39 35.98 -6.00 -11.19
N GLN A 40 34.75 -6.51 -11.03
CA GLN A 40 33.80 -6.67 -12.14
C GLN A 40 32.72 -5.60 -12.04
N LYS A 41 33.02 -4.42 -12.60
CA LYS A 41 32.03 -3.52 -13.18
C LYS A 41 31.25 -4.31 -14.22
N ARG A 42 29.97 -4.59 -14.00
CA ARG A 42 29.05 -4.97 -15.07
C ARG A 42 27.87 -4.02 -15.03
N GLU A 43 27.89 -3.13 -16.00
CA GLU A 43 26.82 -2.21 -16.33
C GLU A 43 25.58 -2.98 -16.79
N ASP A 44 24.44 -2.38 -16.48
CA ASP A 44 23.13 -2.65 -17.06
C ASP A 44 23.19 -2.97 -18.55
N THR A 45 22.54 -4.05 -18.98
CA THR A 45 21.64 -4.04 -20.14
C THR A 45 20.76 -5.29 -20.06
N GLY A 46 19.46 -5.06 -20.17
CA GLY A 46 18.42 -5.97 -19.76
C GLY A 46 18.36 -7.29 -20.51
N MET A 47 17.93 -8.29 -19.75
CA MET A 47 17.13 -9.38 -20.28
C MET A 47 16.26 -9.89 -19.12
N PHE A 48 15.15 -9.21 -18.86
CA PHE A 48 14.01 -9.85 -18.19
C PHE A 48 13.56 -10.98 -19.12
N ILE A 49 14.05 -12.19 -18.85
CA ILE A 49 13.55 -13.41 -19.46
C ILE A 49 12.10 -13.55 -18.97
N TYR A 50 11.17 -13.06 -19.78
CA TYR A 50 9.76 -13.43 -19.66
C TYR A 50 9.64 -14.90 -20.04
N SER A 51 9.63 -15.76 -19.04
CA SER A 51 9.12 -17.12 -19.18
C SER A 51 7.61 -17.03 -19.42
N LEU A 52 7.22 -16.71 -20.66
CA LEU A 52 5.87 -16.93 -21.14
C LEU A 52 5.63 -18.44 -21.12
N LYS A 53 4.97 -18.91 -20.06
CA LYS A 53 4.35 -20.23 -20.00
C LYS A 53 3.60 -20.41 -21.33
N ALA A 54 3.90 -21.48 -22.08
CA ALA A 54 3.46 -21.73 -23.45
C ALA A 54 1.92 -21.86 -23.66
N SER A 55 1.14 -21.38 -22.71
CA SER A 55 -0.32 -21.35 -22.67
C SER A 55 -0.90 -20.02 -23.18
N THR A 56 -0.15 -18.91 -23.15
CA THR A 56 -0.67 -17.55 -23.45
C THR A 56 -0.76 -17.24 -24.95
N ILE A 57 -0.05 -17.98 -25.81
CA ILE A 57 -0.02 -17.71 -27.26
C ILE A 57 -1.40 -17.91 -27.92
N ARG A 58 -2.20 -18.85 -27.39
CA ARG A 58 -3.57 -19.09 -27.86
C ARG A 58 -4.52 -17.96 -27.48
N PHE A 59 -4.30 -17.30 -26.34
CA PHE A 59 -5.09 -16.16 -25.92
C PHE A 59 -4.82 -14.93 -26.78
N PHE A 60 -3.56 -14.63 -27.11
CA PHE A 60 -3.23 -13.52 -28.00
C PHE A 60 -3.79 -13.71 -29.41
N GLY A 61 -3.74 -14.94 -29.95
CA GLY A 61 -4.37 -15.24 -31.24
C GLY A 61 -5.87 -14.95 -31.26
N ILE A 62 -6.60 -15.38 -30.23
CA ILE A 62 -8.06 -15.15 -30.12
C ILE A 62 -8.37 -13.66 -29.96
N VAL A 63 -7.59 -12.93 -29.14
CA VAL A 63 -7.77 -11.49 -28.96
C VAL A 63 -7.52 -10.71 -30.25
N CYS A 64 -6.49 -11.06 -31.02
CA CYS A 64 -6.20 -10.43 -32.31
C CYS A 64 -7.31 -10.69 -33.35
N VAL A 65 -7.83 -11.92 -33.43
CA VAL A 65 -8.94 -12.27 -34.34
C VAL A 65 -10.22 -11.52 -33.95
N ALA A 66 -10.54 -11.45 -32.64
CA ALA A 66 -11.70 -10.70 -32.17
C ALA A 66 -11.60 -9.19 -32.48
N LEU A 67 -10.40 -8.60 -32.32
CA LEU A 67 -10.18 -7.19 -32.63
C LEU A 67 -10.33 -6.92 -34.14
N ALA A 68 -9.79 -7.80 -34.99
CA ALA A 68 -9.93 -7.69 -36.44
C ALA A 68 -11.40 -7.80 -36.88
N ALA A 69 -12.17 -8.70 -36.27
CA ALA A 69 -13.61 -8.84 -36.53
C ALA A 69 -14.40 -7.58 -36.13
N LEU A 70 -14.09 -6.97 -34.98
CA LEU A 70 -14.73 -5.73 -34.54
C LEU A 70 -14.44 -4.55 -35.49
N ILE A 71 -13.19 -4.41 -35.93
CA ILE A 71 -12.78 -3.36 -36.88
C ILE A 71 -13.49 -3.56 -38.23
N ALA A 72 -13.56 -4.81 -38.71
CA ALA A 72 -14.28 -5.13 -39.93
C ALA A 72 -15.79 -4.79 -39.83
N LEU A 73 -16.41 -5.05 -38.67
CA LEU A 73 -17.80 -4.68 -38.41
C LEU A 73 -18.00 -3.16 -38.51
N VAL A 74 -17.17 -2.36 -37.83
CA VAL A 74 -17.27 -0.89 -37.86
C VAL A 74 -17.06 -0.33 -39.27
N ALA A 75 -16.14 -0.91 -40.04
CA ALA A 75 -15.90 -0.50 -41.43
C ALA A 75 -17.05 -0.86 -42.38
N PHE A 76 -17.86 -1.87 -42.06
CA PHE A 76 -18.95 -2.35 -42.90
C PHE A 76 -20.34 -1.86 -42.48
N VAL A 77 -20.45 -1.02 -41.45
CA VAL A 77 -21.71 -0.32 -41.14
C VAL A 77 -21.80 0.91 -42.08
N PRO A 78 -22.79 0.97 -42.99
CA PRO A 78 -23.12 2.21 -43.68
C PRO A 78 -23.49 3.22 -42.61
N THR A 79 -22.79 4.36 -42.60
CA THR A 79 -22.97 5.49 -41.69
C THR A 79 -24.43 5.64 -41.26
N TYR A 80 -24.72 5.38 -39.99
CA TYR A 80 -25.99 5.79 -39.40
C TYR A 80 -26.02 7.32 -39.44
N VAL A 81 -26.80 7.84 -40.38
CA VAL A 81 -27.14 9.26 -40.46
C VAL A 81 -27.92 9.60 -39.20
N SER A 82 -27.25 10.23 -38.24
CA SER A 82 -27.92 11.00 -37.19
C SER A 82 -28.67 12.14 -37.86
N GLY A 83 -29.98 11.99 -38.00
CA GLY A 83 -30.87 12.96 -38.62
C GLY A 83 -30.86 14.30 -37.89
N ASN A 84 -30.17 15.26 -38.50
CA ASN A 84 -30.23 16.69 -38.22
C ASN A 84 -31.32 17.31 -39.13
N GLY A 85 -32.59 17.15 -38.72
CA GLY A 85 -33.71 17.84 -39.35
C GLY A 85 -34.01 19.15 -38.62
N ASN A 86 -33.42 20.25 -39.06
CA ASN A 86 -33.88 21.59 -38.72
C ASN A 86 -34.62 22.16 -39.95
N ALA A 87 -35.95 22.28 -39.86
CA ALA A 87 -36.78 23.03 -40.80
C ALA A 87 -38.11 23.42 -40.12
N ASP A 88 -38.13 24.68 -39.68
CA ASP A 88 -39.20 25.67 -39.83
C ASP A 88 -40.59 25.51 -39.17
N ALA A 89 -40.90 26.51 -38.31
CA ALA A 89 -42.16 27.29 -38.16
C ALA A 89 -42.72 27.37 -36.71
N PRO A 90 -43.51 28.41 -36.33
CA PRO A 90 -43.00 29.62 -35.66
C PRO A 90 -43.73 29.97 -34.35
N ALA A 91 -43.26 31.08 -33.74
CA ALA A 91 -43.59 31.66 -32.44
C ALA A 91 -45.07 31.83 -32.05
N ALA A 92 -45.34 31.67 -30.75
CA ALA A 92 -46.39 32.38 -30.03
C ALA A 92 -45.96 32.71 -28.58
N HIS A 93 -45.58 33.97 -28.41
CA HIS A 93 -45.61 34.89 -27.26
C HIS A 93 -45.78 34.44 -25.78
N LEU A 94 -45.04 35.17 -24.93
CA LEU A 94 -44.98 35.19 -23.46
C LEU A 94 -46.24 35.83 -22.82
N PRO A 95 -46.39 35.86 -21.47
CA PRO A 95 -45.64 36.83 -20.66
C PRO A 95 -44.96 36.25 -19.41
N GLU A 96 -44.04 37.07 -18.94
CA GLU A 96 -43.11 37.02 -17.82
C GLU A 96 -43.78 37.14 -16.44
N GLU A 97 -43.31 36.36 -15.46
CA GLU A 97 -43.17 36.80 -14.06
C GLU A 97 -42.04 36.01 -13.37
N THR A 98 -40.90 36.69 -13.24
CA THR A 98 -40.13 36.84 -12.00
C THR A 98 -40.59 36.03 -10.79
N SER A 99 -39.72 35.14 -10.29
CA SER A 99 -39.30 35.10 -8.87
C SER A 99 -38.38 33.91 -8.57
N ALA A 100 -37.14 34.27 -8.23
CA ALA A 100 -36.18 33.59 -7.37
C ALA A 100 -35.47 32.28 -7.84
N PRO A 101 -34.12 32.34 -7.94
CA PRO A 101 -33.23 31.19 -7.87
C PRO A 101 -33.06 30.77 -6.40
N GLY A 102 -33.16 29.47 -6.11
CA GLY A 102 -33.19 28.98 -4.73
C GLY A 102 -32.92 27.50 -4.61
N GLY A 103 -31.73 27.07 -5.00
CA GLY A 103 -31.16 25.77 -4.68
C GLY A 103 -29.75 25.94 -4.11
N GLN A 104 -29.61 26.86 -3.15
CA GLN A 104 -28.42 26.99 -2.32
C GLN A 104 -28.77 26.38 -0.97
N THR A 105 -27.98 25.41 -0.51
CA THR A 105 -27.52 25.18 0.87
C THR A 105 -26.98 23.74 1.00
N PRO A 106 -26.05 23.44 1.92
CA PRO A 106 -24.89 24.23 2.32
C PRO A 106 -23.62 23.34 2.51
N ASN A 107 -22.46 23.99 2.61
CA ASN A 107 -21.24 23.52 3.30
C ASN A 107 -20.44 22.35 2.69
N GLY A 108 -19.16 22.62 2.44
CA GLY A 108 -18.21 21.71 1.84
C GLY A 108 -18.02 20.41 2.62
N ALA A 109 -18.33 19.30 1.96
CA ALA A 109 -17.65 18.05 2.15
C ALA A 109 -16.93 17.77 0.82
N GLU A 110 -15.60 17.90 0.82
CA GLU A 110 -14.80 17.50 -0.33
C GLU A 110 -15.09 16.02 -0.60
N SER A 111 -15.69 15.70 -1.76
CA SER A 111 -15.93 14.30 -2.14
C SER A 111 -14.59 13.68 -2.53
N VAL A 112 -13.83 13.19 -1.55
CA VAL A 112 -12.55 12.52 -1.79
C VAL A 112 -12.82 11.23 -2.55
N THR A 113 -12.42 11.18 -3.82
CA THR A 113 -12.55 9.99 -4.66
C THR A 113 -11.24 9.22 -4.63
N TYR A 114 -11.21 8.07 -3.95
CA TYR A 114 -10.03 7.20 -3.89
C TYR A 114 -9.89 6.32 -5.14
N ARG A 115 -8.66 6.13 -5.63
CA ARG A 115 -8.37 5.21 -6.74
C ARG A 115 -7.95 3.86 -6.19
N TYR A 116 -8.64 2.80 -6.60
CA TYR A 116 -8.34 1.42 -6.21
C TYR A 116 -7.71 0.60 -7.35
N ASP A 117 -7.50 1.20 -8.52
CA ASP A 117 -6.90 0.56 -9.68
C ASP A 117 -5.40 0.89 -9.85
N LYS A 118 -4.75 0.15 -10.75
CA LYS A 118 -3.33 0.29 -11.14
C LYS A 118 -2.32 0.01 -10.04
N VAL A 119 -2.70 -0.67 -8.97
CA VAL A 119 -1.77 -1.12 -7.93
C VAL A 119 -1.09 -2.42 -8.36
N ARG A 120 0.19 -2.41 -8.73
CA ARG A 120 0.90 -3.58 -9.26
C ARG A 120 2.10 -4.01 -8.41
N SER A 121 2.68 -3.06 -7.69
CA SER A 121 3.87 -3.22 -6.87
C SER A 121 3.63 -2.77 -5.43
N ALA A 122 4.60 -3.02 -4.56
CA ALA A 122 4.59 -2.50 -3.20
C ALA A 122 4.60 -0.97 -3.18
N ASP A 123 5.37 -0.33 -4.07
CA ASP A 123 5.40 1.14 -4.19
C ASP A 123 4.04 1.72 -4.58
N ASP A 124 3.33 1.07 -5.51
CA ASP A 124 1.97 1.49 -5.88
C ASP A 124 1.00 1.33 -4.70
N ALA A 125 1.18 0.30 -3.87
CA ALA A 125 0.34 0.06 -2.69
C ALA A 125 0.62 1.07 -1.58
N ALA A 126 1.88 1.46 -1.38
CA ALA A 126 2.26 2.56 -0.49
C ALA A 126 1.66 3.90 -0.97
N ALA A 127 1.74 4.18 -2.28
CA ALA A 127 1.10 5.36 -2.87
C ALA A 127 -0.43 5.32 -2.73
N PHE A 128 -1.05 4.14 -2.83
CA PHE A 128 -2.48 3.96 -2.58
C PHE A 128 -2.86 4.34 -1.15
N LEU A 129 -2.09 3.89 -0.16
CA LEU A 129 -2.30 4.22 1.25
C LEU A 129 -2.14 5.71 1.53
N GLY A 130 -1.21 6.37 0.84
CA GLY A 130 -1.03 7.82 0.91
C GLY A 130 -2.28 8.64 0.52
N GLN A 131 -3.20 8.09 -0.29
CA GLN A 131 -4.47 8.75 -0.60
C GLN A 131 -5.36 8.93 0.63
N PHE A 132 -5.19 8.07 1.64
CA PHE A 132 -5.91 8.14 2.92
C PHE A 132 -5.11 8.88 4.00
N GLY A 133 -3.95 9.47 3.64
CA GLY A 133 -3.06 10.17 4.56
C GLY A 133 -2.06 9.29 5.30
N TRP A 134 -2.02 7.97 5.04
CA TRP A 134 -1.08 7.09 5.72
C TRP A 134 0.35 7.30 5.23
N VAL A 135 1.28 7.34 6.17
CA VAL A 135 2.73 7.32 5.94
C VAL A 135 3.24 5.95 6.35
N VAL A 136 3.82 5.24 5.39
CA VAL A 136 4.34 3.89 5.58
C VAL A 136 5.83 3.82 5.31
N ASP A 137 6.52 2.91 6.00
CA ASP A 137 7.91 2.59 5.71
C ASP A 137 7.99 1.62 4.53
N ALA A 138 8.32 2.15 3.35
CA ALA A 138 8.49 1.35 2.13
C ALA A 138 9.59 0.28 2.26
N GLY A 139 10.58 0.46 3.15
CA GLY A 139 11.63 -0.54 3.41
C GLY A 139 11.11 -1.76 4.17
N SER A 140 9.99 -1.63 4.87
CA SER A 140 9.33 -2.71 5.63
C SER A 140 8.35 -3.54 4.81
N ALA A 141 8.25 -3.29 3.50
CA ALA A 141 7.25 -3.90 2.63
C ALA A 141 7.39 -5.43 2.56
N GLU A 142 6.46 -6.15 3.18
CA GLU A 142 6.34 -7.60 3.03
C GLU A 142 5.32 -7.93 1.95
N THR A 143 5.67 -8.86 1.06
CA THR A 143 4.78 -9.34 0.00
C THR A 143 4.50 -10.82 0.18
N ALA A 144 3.24 -11.19 0.32
CA ALA A 144 2.80 -12.57 0.46
C ALA A 144 1.65 -12.89 -0.50
N GLN A 145 1.62 -14.11 -1.04
CA GLN A 145 0.49 -14.59 -1.83
C GLN A 145 -0.50 -15.30 -0.91
N VAL A 146 -1.74 -14.82 -0.85
CA VAL A 146 -2.80 -15.34 0.01
C VAL A 146 -3.96 -15.82 -0.85
N THR A 147 -4.59 -16.93 -0.48
CA THR A 147 -5.79 -17.43 -1.19
C THR A 147 -7.03 -17.11 -0.39
N ILE A 148 -8.01 -16.46 -1.03
CA ILE A 148 -9.32 -16.21 -0.42
C ILE A 148 -10.09 -17.54 -0.37
N PRO A 149 -10.56 -17.97 0.81
CA PRO A 149 -11.21 -19.27 0.96
C PRO A 149 -12.52 -19.35 0.15
N ALA A 150 -12.92 -20.56 -0.22
CA ALA A 150 -14.18 -20.81 -0.92
C ALA A 150 -15.39 -20.42 -0.04
N GLU A 151 -15.31 -20.79 1.23
CA GLU A 151 -16.34 -20.60 2.24
C GLU A 151 -15.80 -19.67 3.32
N PHE A 152 -16.64 -18.75 3.79
CA PHE A 152 -16.25 -17.80 4.82
C PHE A 152 -16.74 -18.35 6.15
N ASP A 153 -15.81 -18.74 7.00
CA ASP A 153 -16.10 -19.01 8.40
C ASP A 153 -16.49 -17.71 9.13
N LYS A 154 -16.78 -17.80 10.43
CA LYS A 154 -17.19 -16.63 11.22
C LYS A 154 -16.12 -15.53 11.26
N VAL A 155 -14.84 -15.90 11.24
CA VAL A 155 -13.72 -14.96 11.32
C VAL A 155 -13.56 -14.21 10.00
N PHE A 156 -13.53 -14.94 8.89
CA PHE A 156 -13.42 -14.36 7.56
C PHE A 156 -14.68 -13.59 7.16
N ALA A 157 -15.86 -14.02 7.64
CA ALA A 157 -17.10 -13.26 7.47
C ALA A 157 -17.00 -11.87 8.11
N GLY A 158 -16.54 -11.79 9.37
CA GLY A 158 -16.32 -10.51 10.05
C GLY A 158 -15.27 -9.65 9.35
N TYR A 159 -14.18 -10.26 8.87
CA TYR A 159 -13.19 -9.53 8.07
C TYR A 159 -13.80 -8.98 6.77
N ASN A 160 -14.59 -9.77 6.04
CA ASN A 160 -15.25 -9.31 4.82
C ASN A 160 -16.30 -8.22 5.07
N GLU A 161 -16.97 -8.22 6.23
CA GLU A 161 -17.86 -7.13 6.63
C GLU A 161 -17.11 -5.81 6.82
N LEU A 162 -15.94 -5.85 7.47
CA LEU A 162 -15.05 -4.69 7.57
C LEU A 162 -14.58 -4.21 6.19
N GLN A 163 -14.29 -5.13 5.26
CA GLN A 163 -13.98 -4.75 3.89
C GLN A 163 -15.16 -4.08 3.18
N LYS A 164 -16.39 -4.60 3.38
CA LYS A 164 -17.60 -4.07 2.75
C LYS A 164 -17.94 -2.65 3.19
N GLN A 165 -17.62 -2.29 4.44
CA GLN A 165 -17.76 -0.92 4.93
C GLN A 165 -16.91 0.06 4.12
N GLN A 166 -15.78 -0.40 3.56
CA GLN A 166 -14.91 0.37 2.68
C GLN A 166 -15.31 0.27 1.19
N GLY A 167 -16.45 -0.36 0.89
CA GLY A 167 -16.89 -0.65 -0.48
C GLY A 167 -16.18 -1.83 -1.15
N LEU A 168 -15.40 -2.60 -0.39
CA LEU A 168 -14.60 -3.73 -0.89
C LEU A 168 -15.27 -5.06 -0.51
N ASP A 169 -15.46 -5.97 -1.45
CA ASP A 169 -16.16 -7.24 -1.17
C ASP A 169 -15.32 -8.45 -1.60
N LEU A 170 -14.72 -9.11 -0.63
CA LEU A 170 -13.88 -10.30 -0.82
C LEU A 170 -14.68 -11.51 -1.27
N SER A 171 -16.01 -11.53 -1.05
CA SER A 171 -16.84 -12.67 -1.46
C SER A 171 -16.85 -12.87 -2.99
N LYS A 172 -16.59 -11.81 -3.75
CA LYS A 172 -16.44 -11.84 -5.22
C LYS A 172 -15.15 -12.51 -5.69
N TYR A 173 -14.19 -12.71 -4.78
CA TYR A 173 -12.85 -13.21 -5.06
C TYR A 173 -12.57 -14.56 -4.38
N ARG A 174 -13.60 -15.31 -3.99
CA ARG A 174 -13.48 -16.68 -3.45
C ARG A 174 -12.69 -17.60 -4.38
N ASN A 175 -11.85 -18.45 -3.81
CA ASN A 175 -10.92 -19.33 -4.52
C ASN A 175 -9.94 -18.60 -5.46
N ARG A 176 -9.70 -17.30 -5.21
CA ARG A 176 -8.68 -16.54 -5.95
C ARG A 176 -7.46 -16.35 -5.07
N SER A 177 -6.32 -16.47 -5.71
CA SER A 177 -5.04 -16.09 -5.13
C SER A 177 -4.79 -14.60 -5.38
N VAL A 178 -4.45 -13.88 -4.31
CA VAL A 178 -4.32 -12.43 -4.26
C VAL A 178 -2.97 -12.10 -3.61
N THR A 179 -2.43 -10.93 -3.94
CA THR A 179 -1.17 -10.46 -3.35
C THR A 179 -1.49 -9.59 -2.14
N ARG A 180 -0.94 -9.90 -0.98
CA ARG A 180 -0.97 -9.05 0.20
C ARG A 180 0.34 -8.29 0.30
N TYR A 181 0.25 -6.98 0.40
CA TYR A 181 1.35 -6.10 0.80
C TYR A 181 1.12 -5.67 2.24
N THR A 182 2.15 -5.78 3.08
CA THR A 182 2.11 -5.33 4.47
C THR A 182 3.21 -4.31 4.69
N PHE A 183 2.88 -3.17 5.30
CA PHE A 183 3.83 -2.11 5.60
C PHE A 183 3.71 -1.66 7.05
N ALA A 184 4.80 -1.26 7.68
CA ALA A 184 4.75 -0.55 8.95
C ALA A 184 4.23 0.88 8.74
N VAL A 185 3.26 1.30 9.55
CA VAL A 185 2.68 2.65 9.56
C VAL A 185 3.41 3.50 10.59
N THR A 186 3.83 4.71 10.21
CA THR A 186 4.64 5.58 11.07
C THR A 186 3.88 6.78 11.63
N ASN A 187 2.69 7.08 11.11
CA ASN A 187 1.88 8.24 11.49
C ASN A 187 0.54 7.86 12.14
N TYR A 188 0.50 6.71 12.83
CA TYR A 188 -0.68 6.31 13.57
C TYR A 188 -0.68 6.96 14.96
N ASP A 189 -1.55 7.94 15.17
CA ASP A 189 -1.68 8.62 16.46
C ASP A 189 -2.54 7.82 17.45
N GLY A 190 -2.26 7.98 18.75
CA GLY A 190 -3.08 7.38 19.80
C GLY A 190 -2.81 5.90 20.09
N TRP A 191 -1.77 5.30 19.49
CA TRP A 191 -1.33 3.94 19.79
C TRP A 191 0.18 3.88 20.08
N GLN A 192 0.58 3.16 21.13
CA GLN A 192 2.00 3.03 21.52
C GLN A 192 2.69 1.75 21.03
N GLY A 193 2.02 0.97 20.16
CA GLY A 193 2.54 -0.27 19.56
C GLY A 193 2.84 -0.14 18.06
N SER A 194 3.33 -1.23 17.47
CA SER A 194 3.56 -1.29 16.03
C SER A 194 2.25 -1.44 15.27
N VAL A 195 2.01 -0.55 14.32
CA VAL A 195 0.83 -0.57 13.45
C VAL A 195 1.26 -0.96 12.04
N TYR A 196 0.47 -1.79 11.40
CA TYR A 196 0.70 -2.28 10.05
C TYR A 196 -0.48 -1.95 9.15
N ALA A 197 -0.19 -1.68 7.88
CA ALA A 197 -1.17 -1.53 6.82
C ALA A 197 -1.08 -2.74 5.88
N ASN A 198 -2.19 -3.47 5.76
CA ASN A 198 -2.35 -4.58 4.85
C ASN A 198 -3.14 -4.14 3.63
N VAL A 199 -2.64 -4.43 2.42
CA VAL A 199 -3.32 -4.14 1.15
C VAL A 199 -3.42 -5.42 0.33
N LEU A 200 -4.64 -5.86 0.03
CA LEU A 200 -4.93 -7.02 -0.80
C LEU A 200 -5.19 -6.58 -2.24
N VAL A 201 -4.38 -7.09 -3.16
CA VAL A 201 -4.39 -6.73 -4.57
C VAL A 201 -4.70 -7.95 -5.43
N TYR A 202 -5.68 -7.83 -6.32
CA TYR A 202 -6.00 -8.82 -7.33
C TYR A 202 -6.16 -8.15 -8.70
N ARG A 203 -5.45 -8.67 -9.70
CA ARG A 203 -5.47 -8.16 -11.09
C ARG A 203 -5.31 -6.63 -11.17
N ASN A 204 -4.28 -6.13 -10.48
CA ASN A 204 -3.91 -4.71 -10.45
C ASN A 204 -4.96 -3.79 -9.81
N ARG A 205 -5.83 -4.33 -8.95
CA ARG A 205 -6.82 -3.58 -8.20
C ARG A 205 -6.77 -3.98 -6.74
N VAL A 206 -6.91 -3.00 -5.86
CA VAL A 206 -7.13 -3.25 -4.43
C VAL A 206 -8.53 -3.81 -4.27
N ILE A 207 -8.61 -4.94 -3.58
CA ILE A 207 -9.86 -5.68 -3.33
C ILE A 207 -10.19 -5.79 -1.85
N GLY A 208 -9.28 -5.36 -0.99
CA GLY A 208 -9.42 -5.36 0.47
C GLY A 208 -8.14 -4.87 1.13
N GLY A 209 -8.21 -4.67 2.43
CA GLY A 209 -7.10 -4.35 3.30
C GLY A 209 -7.55 -3.64 4.57
N ASP A 210 -6.61 -3.42 5.46
CA ASP A 210 -6.87 -3.01 6.83
C ASP A 210 -5.64 -2.36 7.43
N ILE A 211 -5.88 -1.56 8.47
CA ILE A 211 -4.86 -1.05 9.37
C ILE A 211 -5.03 -1.80 10.70
N CYS A 212 -3.97 -2.45 11.17
CA CYS A 212 -4.02 -3.28 12.36
C CYS A 212 -2.80 -3.07 13.27
N SER A 213 -3.00 -3.24 14.58
CA SER A 213 -1.90 -3.31 15.54
C SER A 213 -1.30 -4.73 15.60
N ALA A 214 -0.01 -4.82 15.95
CA ALA A 214 0.69 -6.06 16.24
C ALA A 214 0.24 -6.75 17.54
N ASP A 215 -0.45 -6.02 18.43
CA ASP A 215 -0.75 -6.44 19.79
C ASP A 215 -1.99 -7.37 19.85
N VAL A 216 -2.03 -8.26 20.86
CA VAL A 216 -3.18 -9.18 21.08
C VAL A 216 -4.47 -8.42 21.44
N SER A 217 -4.34 -7.32 22.18
CA SER A 217 -5.44 -6.37 22.46
C SER A 217 -5.50 -5.26 21.42
N GLY A 218 -4.96 -5.50 20.22
CA GLY A 218 -4.89 -4.54 19.15
C GLY A 218 -6.25 -4.21 18.54
N PHE A 219 -6.19 -3.39 17.51
CA PHE A 219 -7.35 -2.99 16.73
C PHE A 219 -7.19 -3.44 15.27
N ILE A 220 -8.31 -3.45 14.56
CA ILE A 220 -8.36 -3.56 13.10
C ILE A 220 -9.43 -2.60 12.59
N HIS A 221 -9.10 -1.77 11.61
CA HIS A 221 -10.07 -0.93 10.91
C HIS A 221 -9.70 -0.79 9.43
N GLY A 222 -10.56 -0.12 8.67
CA GLY A 222 -10.34 0.12 7.24
C GLY A 222 -9.25 1.15 6.94
N PHE A 223 -9.09 1.50 5.67
CA PHE A 223 -8.10 2.48 5.22
C PHE A 223 -8.40 3.91 5.65
N GLU A 224 -9.64 4.26 6.00
CA GLU A 224 -9.91 5.60 6.50
C GLU A 224 -9.23 5.82 7.84
N MET A 225 -8.63 7.00 8.00
CA MET A 225 -8.05 7.39 9.29
C MET A 225 -9.15 7.41 10.35
N PRO A 226 -8.90 6.83 11.53
CA PRO A 226 -9.85 6.96 12.62
C PRO A 226 -10.00 8.44 12.95
N ALA A 227 -11.25 8.90 13.11
CA ALA A 227 -11.50 10.23 13.61
C ALA A 227 -10.81 10.36 14.98
N GLN A 228 -9.90 11.34 15.11
CA GLN A 228 -9.17 11.53 16.35
C GLN A 228 -10.14 11.99 17.44
N GLY A 229 -10.55 11.06 18.29
CA GLY A 229 -11.18 11.26 19.61
C GLY A 229 -12.33 12.26 19.69
N GLU A 230 -13.55 11.74 19.84
CA GLU A 230 -14.49 12.31 20.82
C GLU A 230 -14.21 11.74 22.22
#